data_AF-A0A221NL97-F1
#
_entry.id   AF-A0A221NL97-F1
#
_cell.length_a   1.000
_cell.length_b   1.000
_cell.length_c   1.000
_cell.angle_alpha   90.00
_cell.angle_beta   90.00
_cell.angle_gamma   90.00
#
_symmetry.space_group_name_H-M   'P 1'
#
loop_
_entity.id
_entity.type
_entity.pdbx_description
1 polymer ?
#
loop_
_entity_poly.entity_id
_entity_poly.type
_entity_poly.pdbx_seq_one_letter_code
_entity_poly.pdbx_strand_id
1 'polypeptide(L)' 'MQPSEVYPFAMHQLPAAYQKYLAAQDQHVIDAVRPVLLQSAADERHGVRITYNTGSTGHQAHLDESIPYGEIIEDID' A
#
# COMPACT_ATOMS: atom_id res chain seq x y z
N MET A 1 1.21 38.08 -7.23
CA MET A 1 1.91 36.91 -6.68
C MET A 1 0.85 36.09 -5.95
N GLN A 2 0.27 35.09 -6.61
CA GLN A 2 -0.74 34.23 -6.00
C GLN A 2 -0.02 33.22 -5.10
N PRO A 3 -0.43 33.01 -3.84
CA PRO A 3 0.08 31.90 -3.07
C PRO A 3 -0.47 30.63 -3.73
N SER A 4 0.41 29.82 -4.30
CA SER A 4 0.09 28.43 -4.59
C SER A 4 -0.18 27.77 -3.24
N GLU A 5 -1.45 27.69 -2.84
CA GLU A 5 -1.90 26.72 -1.85
C GLU A 5 -1.65 25.34 -2.44
N VAL A 6 -0.40 24.90 -2.32
CA VAL A 6 -0.03 23.49 -2.36
C VAL A 6 -0.78 22.88 -1.19
N TYR A 7 -1.89 22.21 -1.51
CA TYR A 7 -2.62 21.38 -0.56
C TYR A 7 -1.61 20.57 0.25
N PRO A 8 -1.54 20.75 1.59
CA PRO A 8 -0.62 20.01 2.45
C PRO A 8 -1.16 18.59 2.74
N PHE A 9 -2.07 18.08 1.89
CA PHE A 9 -2.30 16.64 1.81
C PHE A 9 -1.04 16.06 1.20
N ALA A 10 -0.12 15.75 2.09
CA ALA A 10 1.20 15.26 1.82
C ALA A 10 1.20 14.37 0.58
N MET A 11 2.23 14.56 -0.24
CA MET A 11 2.88 13.43 -0.86
C MET A 11 3.21 12.45 0.28
N HIS A 12 2.24 11.65 0.73
CA HIS A 12 2.43 10.61 1.73
C HIS A 12 3.38 9.63 1.05
N GLN A 13 4.67 9.90 1.22
CA GLN A 13 5.70 9.03 0.73
C GLN A 13 5.44 7.71 1.43
N LEU A 14 5.08 6.70 0.63
CA LEU A 14 4.89 5.37 1.15
C LEU A 14 6.14 4.97 1.94
N PRO A 15 6.00 4.27 3.07
CA PRO A 15 7.14 3.69 3.78
C PRO A 15 8.13 3.01 2.83
N ALA A 16 9.40 3.03 3.17
CA ALA A 16 10.44 2.44 2.33
C ALA A 16 10.16 0.95 2.02
N ALA A 17 9.54 0.22 2.94
CA ALA A 17 9.10 -1.15 2.72
C ALA A 17 8.06 -1.26 1.59
N TYR A 18 7.07 -0.36 1.57
CA TYR A 18 6.01 -0.35 0.56
C TYR A 18 6.55 0.02 -0.82
N GLN A 19 7.46 0.99 -0.88
CA GLN A 19 8.13 1.34 -2.14
C GLN A 19 8.97 0.19 -2.69
N LYS A 20 9.72 -0.51 -1.82
CA LYS A 20 10.49 -1.70 -2.21
C LYS A 20 9.59 -2.82 -2.70
N TYR A 21 8.45 -3.02 -2.05
CA TYR A 21 7.45 -3.98 -2.49
C TYR A 21 6.96 -3.65 -3.89
N LEU A 22 6.43 -2.44 -4.10
CA LEU A 22 5.92 -2.00 -5.41
C LEU A 22 6.99 -2.09 -6.51
N ALA A 23 8.25 -1.80 -6.21
CA ALA A 23 9.34 -1.90 -7.19
C ALA A 23 9.66 -3.33 -7.64
N ALA A 24 9.28 -4.35 -6.86
CA ALA A 24 9.47 -5.75 -7.18
C ALA A 24 8.24 -6.40 -7.84
N GLN A 25 7.12 -5.69 -7.93
CA GLN A 25 5.85 -6.22 -8.41
C GLN A 25 5.53 -5.77 -9.84
N ASP A 26 4.66 -6.53 -10.51
CA ASP A 26 4.13 -6.17 -11.82
C ASP A 26 3.08 -5.04 -11.72
N GLN A 27 2.92 -4.28 -12.82
CA GLN A 27 1.98 -3.16 -12.88
C GLN A 27 0.55 -3.52 -12.44
N HIS A 28 0.07 -4.71 -12.81
CA HIS A 28 -1.27 -5.17 -12.44
C HIS A 28 -1.43 -5.37 -10.93
N VAL A 29 -0.38 -5.87 -10.26
CA VAL A 29 -0.35 -6.03 -8.80
C VAL A 29 -0.26 -4.66 -8.14
N ILE A 30 0.63 -3.81 -8.64
CA ILE A 30 0.78 -2.43 -8.17
C ILE A 30 -0.57 -1.73 -8.18
N ASP A 31 -1.31 -1.79 -9.28
CA ASP A 31 -2.61 -1.11 -9.39
C ASP A 31 -3.66 -1.69 -8.41
N ALA A 32 -3.57 -2.98 -8.07
CA ALA A 32 -4.43 -3.61 -7.07
C ALA A 32 -4.06 -3.25 -5.62
N VAL A 33 -2.77 -3.18 -5.29
CA VAL A 33 -2.30 -3.01 -3.90
C VAL A 33 -2.05 -1.55 -3.51
N ARG A 34 -1.70 -0.69 -4.47
CA ARG A 34 -1.41 0.73 -4.26
C ARG A 34 -2.50 1.50 -3.51
N PRO A 35 -3.81 1.37 -3.82
CA PRO A 35 -4.84 2.09 -3.06
C PRO A 35 -4.82 1.72 -1.57
N VAL A 36 -4.53 0.46 -1.23
CA VAL A 36 -4.46 -0.03 0.15
C VAL A 36 -3.21 0.46 0.86
N LEU A 37 -2.06 0.46 0.18
CA LEU A 37 -0.82 1.02 0.73
C LEU A 37 -0.94 2.53 1.00
N LEU A 38 -1.62 3.26 0.12
CA LEU A 38 -1.92 4.68 0.33
C LEU A 38 -2.86 4.89 1.51
N GLN A 39 -3.88 4.05 1.65
CA GLN A 39 -4.78 4.09 2.81
C GLN A 39 -4.04 3.81 4.11
N SER A 40 -3.20 2.76 4.14
CA SER A 40 -2.32 2.45 5.28
C SER A 40 -1.43 3.64 5.65
N ALA A 41 -0.86 4.32 4.64
CA ALA A 41 -0.01 5.49 4.83
C ALA A 41 -0.76 6.75 5.25
N ALA A 42 -2.05 6.87 4.92
CA ALA A 42 -2.89 7.96 5.41
C ALA A 42 -3.36 7.71 6.85
N ASP A 43 -3.63 6.45 7.18
CA ASP A 43 -4.06 6.06 8.53
C ASP A 43 -2.89 5.98 9.52
N GLU A 44 -1.66 5.68 9.04
CA GLU A 44 -0.42 5.51 9.82
C GLU A 44 -0.55 4.56 11.02
N ARG A 45 -1.48 3.61 10.95
CA ARG A 45 -1.87 2.76 12.09
C ARG A 45 -1.62 1.28 11.88
N HIS A 46 -1.89 0.81 10.66
CA HIS A 46 -1.93 -0.61 10.34
C HIS A 46 -1.10 -0.89 9.09
N GLY A 47 -0.44 -2.05 9.08
CA GLY A 47 0.29 -2.55 7.93
C GLY A 47 -0.65 -3.11 6.87
N VAL A 48 -0.07 -3.73 5.84
CA VAL A 48 -0.82 -4.29 4.72
C VAL A 48 -0.55 -5.79 4.62
N ARG A 49 -1.61 -6.59 4.58
CA ARG A 49 -1.53 -7.99 4.20
C ARG A 49 -1.87 -8.13 2.74
N ILE A 50 -1.04 -8.86 2.01
CA ILE A 50 -1.23 -9.15 0.60
C ILE A 50 -1.42 -10.65 0.47
N THR A 51 -2.60 -11.06 0.03
CA THR A 51 -2.92 -12.47 -0.20
C THR A 51 -2.90 -12.74 -1.68
N TYR A 52 -2.13 -13.74 -2.09
CA TYR A 52 -2.13 -14.24 -3.45
C TYR A 52 -3.06 -15.45 -3.55
N ASN A 53 -4.22 -15.24 -4.18
CA ASN A 53 -5.10 -16.35 -4.51
C ASN A 53 -4.74 -16.85 -5.92
N THR A 54 -4.22 -18.09 -5.99
CA THR A 54 -3.84 -18.77 -7.25
C THR A 54 -5.03 -19.05 -8.18
N GLY A 55 -6.26 -18.87 -7.70
CA GLY A 55 -7.50 -18.97 -8.46
C GLY A 55 -7.89 -17.69 -9.20
N SER A 56 -9.18 -17.33 -9.15
CA SER A 56 -9.79 -16.33 -10.05
C SER A 56 -9.54 -14.87 -9.68
N THR A 57 -9.14 -14.59 -8.42
CA THR A 57 -9.15 -13.24 -7.85
C THR A 57 -7.78 -12.54 -7.87
N GLY A 58 -6.69 -13.29 -8.05
CA GLY A 58 -5.33 -12.73 -8.13
C GLY A 58 -4.81 -12.17 -6.80
N HIS A 59 -3.97 -11.13 -6.89
CA HIS A 59 -3.40 -10.44 -5.72
C HIS A 59 -4.43 -9.52 -5.07
N GLN A 60 -4.65 -9.70 -3.77
CA GLN A 60 -5.53 -8.86 -2.97
C GLN A 60 -4.74 -8.23 -1.83
N ALA A 61 -4.83 -6.91 -1.68
CA ALA A 61 -4.29 -6.21 -0.50
C ALA A 61 -5.43 -5.80 0.42
N HIS A 62 -5.17 -5.82 1.73
CA HIS A 62 -6.05 -5.24 2.73
C HIS A 62 -5.24 -4.72 3.92
N LEU A 63 -5.81 -3.76 4.65
CA LEU A 63 -5.24 -3.32 5.92
C LEU A 63 -5.44 -4.43 6.95
N ASP A 64 -4.39 -4.75 7.69
CA ASP A 64 -4.43 -5.75 8.76
C ASP A 64 -4.01 -5.09 10.07
N GLU A 65 -4.90 -5.13 11.05
CA GLU A 65 -4.67 -4.51 12.36
C GLU A 65 -3.61 -5.23 13.20
N SER A 66 -3.30 -6.48 12.87
CA SER A 66 -2.25 -7.26 13.51
C SER A 66 -0.86 -6.94 12.98
N ILE A 67 -0.76 -6.26 11.83
CA ILE A 67 0.50 -5.89 11.20
C ILE A 67 0.83 -4.43 11.57
N PRO A 68 2.04 -4.14 12.07
CA PRO A 68 2.47 -2.77 12.31
C PRO A 68 2.48 -1.93 11.02
N TYR A 69 2.17 -0.64 11.16
CA TYR A 69 2.31 0.30 10.04
C TYR A 69 3.73 0.28 9.46
N GLY A 70 3.82 0.25 8.13
CA GLY A 70 5.09 0.19 7.42
C GLY A 70 5.59 -1.23 7.17
N GLU A 71 4.84 -2.25 7.57
CA GLU A 71 5.12 -3.65 7.25
C GLU A 71 4.14 -4.23 6.23
N ILE A 72 4.65 -5.15 5.41
CA ILE A 72 3.87 -5.92 4.45
C ILE A 72 4.09 -7.38 4.76
N ILE A 73 2.99 -8.13 4.91
CA ILE A 73 3.02 -9.59 5.00
C ILE A 73 2.36 -10.15 3.76
N GLU A 74 3.08 -11.01 3.07
CA GLU A 74 2.54 -11.78 1.94
C GLU A 74 2.06 -13.14 2.45
N ASP A 75 0.88 -13.52 2.00
CA ASP A 75 0.24 -14.79 2.32
C ASP A 75 -0.22 -15.47 1.03
N ILE A 76 -0.18 -16.80 1.00
CA ILE A 76 -0.62 -17.59 -0.15
C ILE A 76 -1.74 -18.49 0.33
N ASP A 77 -2.92 -18.33 -0.28
CA ASP A 77 -4.10 -19.18 -0.04
C ASP A 77 -4.15 -20.32 -1.08
#